data_AF-A0A7X6PVS3-F1
#
_entry.id   AF-A0A7X6PVS3-F1
#
_cell.length_a   1.000
_cell.length_b   1.000
_cell.length_c   1.000
_cell.angle_alpha   90.00
_cell.angle_beta   90.00
_cell.angle_gamma   90.00
#
_symmetry.space_group_name_H-M   'P 1'
#
loop_
_entity.id
_entity.type
_entity.pdbx_description
1 polymer ?
#
loop_
_entity_poly.entity_id
_entity_poly.type
_entity_poly.pdbx_seq_one_letter_code
_entity_poly.pdbx_strand_id
1 'polypeptide(L)'
;MTNRIIEAHLRGNIVAGIYPMMPDETCYFLAIDFDKEGWQKDISIVSDICNEFNIPIAIERSRSGNGGHAWFFFEDKIPATLARKLGAVLLTNSMSKRHKIRFKSYDRFFPNQDTLPKSGFGNLIALPFQREARKKQNSEFINENFVSYPDQWAFLSSIKCMRQS
;
A
#
# COMPACT_ATOMS: atom_id res chain seq x y z
N MET A 1 9.45 7.25 -14.57
CA MET A 1 10.47 7.36 -13.50
C MET A 1 11.80 6.86 -14.05
N THR A 2 12.93 7.51 -13.72
CA THR A 2 14.25 7.12 -14.26
C THR A 2 15.08 6.37 -13.22
N ASN A 3 16.05 5.57 -13.66
CA ASN A 3 16.97 4.85 -12.75
C ASN A 3 17.71 5.80 -11.80
N ARG A 4 18.05 7.02 -12.25
CA ARG A 4 18.70 8.04 -11.41
C ARG A 4 17.81 8.49 -10.25
N ILE A 5 16.50 8.63 -10.46
CA ILE A 5 15.55 9.00 -9.40
C ILE A 5 15.42 7.87 -8.39
N ILE A 6 15.33 6.62 -8.88
CA ILE A 6 15.26 5.43 -8.02
C ILE A 6 16.53 5.32 -7.18
N GLU A 7 17.70 5.44 -7.79
CA GLU A 7 18.98 5.40 -7.07
C GLU A 7 19.08 6.52 -6.03
N ALA A 8 18.74 7.76 -6.39
CA ALA A 8 18.77 8.88 -5.45
C ALA A 8 17.83 8.66 -4.26
N HIS A 9 16.66 8.06 -4.48
CA HIS A 9 15.72 7.68 -3.43
C HIS A 9 16.29 6.59 -2.50
N LEU A 10 16.78 5.49 -3.08
CA LEU A 10 17.36 4.38 -2.33
C LEU A 10 18.65 4.77 -1.58
N ARG A 11 19.37 5.80 -2.06
CA ARG A 11 20.53 6.37 -1.36
C ARG A 11 20.16 7.37 -0.27
N GLY A 12 18.90 7.79 -0.21
CA GLY A 12 18.39 8.74 0.78
C GLY A 12 18.51 10.21 0.38
N ASN A 13 18.96 10.51 -0.84
CA ASN A 13 19.16 11.87 -1.32
C ASN A 13 17.84 12.60 -1.58
N ILE A 14 16.80 11.84 -1.94
CA ILE A 14 15.44 12.36 -2.17
C ILE A 14 14.39 11.40 -1.59
N VAL A 15 13.15 11.88 -1.50
CA VAL A 15 11.97 11.03 -1.36
C VAL A 15 11.23 11.06 -2.69
N ALA A 16 11.28 9.95 -3.42
CA ALA A 16 10.49 9.77 -4.62
C ALA A 16 9.10 9.23 -4.25
N GLY A 17 8.13 9.54 -5.09
CA GLY A 17 6.80 8.96 -5.02
C GLY A 17 6.30 8.59 -6.41
N ILE A 18 5.19 7.90 -6.46
CA ILE A 18 4.53 7.48 -7.69
C ILE A 18 3.06 7.91 -7.66
N TYR A 19 2.58 8.36 -8.81
CA TYR A 19 1.16 8.53 -9.05
C TYR A 19 0.62 7.17 -9.56
N PRO A 20 -0.29 6.51 -8.82
CA PRO A 20 -0.73 5.16 -9.14
C PRO A 20 -1.61 5.07 -10.40
N MET A 21 -2.32 6.16 -10.72
CA MET A 21 -3.30 6.21 -11.79
C MET A 21 -2.63 6.63 -13.11
N MET A 22 -2.84 5.83 -14.14
CA MET A 22 -2.37 6.08 -15.51
C MET A 22 -3.37 6.96 -16.28
N PRO A 23 -2.96 7.58 -17.43
CA PRO A 23 -3.82 8.44 -18.23
C PRO A 23 -5.13 7.80 -18.72
N ASP A 24 -5.17 6.47 -18.84
CA ASP A 24 -6.34 5.68 -19.21
C ASP A 24 -7.16 5.20 -18.01
N GLU A 25 -6.97 5.83 -16.84
CA GLU A 25 -7.71 5.58 -15.59
C GLU A 25 -7.51 4.16 -15.01
N THR A 26 -6.41 3.50 -15.41
CA THR A 26 -6.01 2.20 -14.88
C THR A 26 -4.83 2.30 -13.89
N CYS A 27 -4.56 1.24 -13.14
CA CYS A 27 -3.43 1.14 -12.21
C CYS A 27 -2.91 -0.31 -12.10
N TYR A 28 -1.67 -0.45 -11.61
CA TYR A 28 -1.03 -1.75 -11.33
C TYR A 28 -1.10 -2.16 -9.85
N PHE A 29 -1.58 -1.28 -8.98
CA PHE A 29 -1.70 -1.59 -7.56
C PHE A 29 -2.83 -0.80 -6.90
N LEU A 30 -3.24 -1.30 -5.74
CA LEU A 30 -3.97 -0.56 -4.71
C LEU A 30 -3.07 -0.49 -3.48
N ALA A 31 -3.00 0.68 -2.84
CA ALA A 31 -2.53 0.79 -1.47
C ALA A 31 -3.64 1.36 -0.58
N ILE A 32 -3.75 0.84 0.65
CA ILE A 32 -4.62 1.38 1.69
C ILE A 32 -3.73 1.98 2.76
N ASP A 33 -3.91 3.25 3.06
CA ASP A 33 -3.12 3.99 4.03
C ASP A 33 -3.78 3.96 5.41
N PHE A 34 -2.98 3.56 6.40
CA PHE A 34 -3.33 3.57 7.81
C PHE A 34 -2.33 4.46 8.56
N ASP A 35 -2.80 5.56 9.12
CA ASP A 35 -2.01 6.51 9.88
C ASP A 35 -2.52 6.64 11.32
N LYS A 36 -1.69 7.17 12.23
CA LYS A 36 -2.01 7.44 13.65
C LYS A 36 -2.03 6.19 14.54
N GLU A 37 -2.37 6.44 15.80
CA GLU A 37 -2.44 5.43 16.84
C GLU A 37 -3.40 4.28 16.47
N GLY A 38 -2.95 3.05 16.68
CA GLY A 38 -3.74 1.85 16.41
C GLY A 38 -3.66 1.33 14.98
N TRP A 39 -2.85 1.92 14.09
CA TRP A 39 -2.70 1.46 12.70
C TRP A 39 -2.38 -0.02 12.58
N GLN A 40 -1.52 -0.56 13.45
CA GLN A 40 -1.15 -1.98 13.48
C GLN A 40 -2.36 -2.89 13.72
N LYS A 41 -3.29 -2.44 14.59
CA LYS A 41 -4.50 -3.20 14.90
C LYS A 41 -5.50 -3.17 13.75
N ASP A 42 -5.67 -2.01 13.11
CA ASP A 42 -6.62 -1.87 12.01
C ASP A 42 -6.12 -2.60 10.75
N ILE A 43 -4.83 -2.44 10.41
CA ILE A 43 -4.23 -3.09 9.24
C ILE A 43 -4.15 -4.62 9.39
N SER A 44 -3.95 -5.14 10.61
CA SER A 44 -3.92 -6.59 10.83
C SER A 44 -5.28 -7.23 10.60
N ILE A 45 -6.38 -6.54 10.90
CA ILE A 45 -7.74 -7.06 10.61
C ILE A 45 -7.94 -7.17 9.09
N VAL A 46 -7.47 -6.19 8.32
CA VAL A 46 -7.50 -6.28 6.85
C VAL A 46 -6.63 -7.42 6.36
N SER A 47 -5.44 -7.61 6.94
CA SER A 47 -4.56 -8.74 6.63
C SER A 47 -5.23 -10.09 6.94
N ASP A 48 -5.93 -10.21 8.07
CA ASP A 48 -6.65 -11.43 8.47
C ASP A 48 -7.77 -11.77 7.48
N ILE A 49 -8.53 -10.76 7.03
CA ILE A 49 -9.56 -10.93 6.00
C ILE A 49 -8.91 -11.36 4.68
N CYS A 50 -7.80 -10.73 4.28
CA CYS A 50 -7.11 -11.10 3.05
C CYS A 50 -6.61 -12.56 3.11
N ASN A 51 -6.05 -12.98 4.25
CA ASN A 51 -5.63 -14.36 4.47
C ASN A 51 -6.80 -15.36 4.38
N GLU A 52 -7.95 -15.03 4.96
CA GLU A 52 -9.17 -15.86 4.88
C GLU A 52 -9.65 -16.07 3.44
N PHE A 53 -9.58 -15.03 2.60
CA PHE A 53 -9.98 -15.09 1.20
C PHE A 53 -8.84 -15.44 0.23
N ASN A 54 -7.66 -15.80 0.73
CA ASN A 54 -6.45 -16.07 -0.07
C ASN A 54 -6.06 -14.91 -1.01
N ILE A 55 -6.27 -13.67 -0.56
CA ILE A 55 -5.93 -12.45 -1.28
C ILE A 55 -4.49 -12.04 -0.89
N PRO A 56 -3.54 -11.96 -1.84
CA PRO A 56 -2.19 -11.50 -1.55
C PRO A 56 -2.18 -10.05 -1.08
N ILE A 57 -1.52 -9.81 0.06
CA ILE A 57 -1.34 -8.50 0.68
C ILE A 57 0.10 -8.35 1.16
N ALA A 58 0.69 -7.18 0.98
CA ALA A 58 2.00 -6.85 1.52
C ALA A 58 1.90 -5.60 2.40
N ILE A 59 2.43 -5.67 3.62
CA ILE A 59 2.37 -4.56 4.57
C ILE A 59 3.71 -3.84 4.61
N GLU A 60 3.70 -2.54 4.35
CA GLU A 60 4.86 -1.66 4.50
C GLU A 60 4.64 -0.73 5.69
N ARG A 61 5.65 -0.61 6.55
CA ARG A 61 5.66 0.43 7.59
C ARG A 61 5.96 1.77 6.93
N SER A 62 5.15 2.77 7.21
CA SER A 62 5.30 4.09 6.60
C SER A 62 6.65 4.74 6.93
N ARG A 63 7.02 5.77 6.16
CA ARG A 63 8.26 6.53 6.37
C ARG A 63 8.40 7.09 7.79
N SER A 64 7.30 7.53 8.40
CA SER A 64 7.30 8.09 9.76
C SER A 64 7.41 7.02 10.84
N GLY A 65 6.99 5.78 10.54
CA GLY A 65 6.85 4.69 11.51
C GLY A 65 5.53 4.72 12.29
N ASN A 66 4.73 5.78 12.13
CA ASN A 66 3.46 5.98 12.85
C ASN A 66 2.24 5.52 12.03
N GLY A 67 2.48 4.72 11.00
CA GLY A 67 1.46 4.22 10.08
C GLY A 67 2.02 3.10 9.21
N GLY A 68 1.21 2.64 8.28
CA GLY A 68 1.60 1.65 7.30
C GLY A 68 0.65 1.61 6.11
N HIS A 69 1.15 1.05 5.01
CA HIS A 69 0.39 0.86 3.79
C HIS A 69 0.17 -0.63 3.55
N ALA A 70 -1.08 -1.00 3.27
CA ALA A 70 -1.44 -2.33 2.78
C ALA A 70 -1.46 -2.32 1.25
N TRP A 71 -0.51 -3.02 0.63
CA TRP A 71 -0.32 -3.07 -0.82
C TRP A 71 -0.92 -4.32 -1.43
N PHE A 72 -1.56 -4.13 -2.58
CA PHE A 72 -2.14 -5.16 -3.44
C PHE A 72 -1.65 -4.90 -4.87
N PHE A 73 -1.06 -5.92 -5.50
CA PHE A 73 -0.47 -5.78 -6.84
C PHE A 73 -1.28 -6.57 -7.86
N PHE A 74 -1.39 -6.03 -9.07
CA PHE A 74 -2.09 -6.63 -10.20
C PHE A 74 -1.09 -6.95 -11.31
N GLU A 75 -1.26 -8.09 -11.97
CA GLU A 75 -0.39 -8.52 -13.07
C GLU A 75 -0.61 -7.66 -14.31
N ASP A 76 -1.89 -7.42 -14.62
CA ASP A 76 -2.32 -6.51 -15.68
C ASP A 76 -2.85 -5.21 -15.08
N LYS A 77 -2.85 -4.15 -15.89
CA LYS A 77 -3.50 -2.90 -15.52
C LYS A 77 -5.01 -3.13 -15.35
N ILE A 78 -5.57 -2.68 -14.24
CA ILE A 78 -7.02 -2.75 -13.99
C ILE A 78 -7.61 -1.35 -13.83
N PRO A 79 -8.91 -1.15 -14.07
CA PRO A 79 -9.56 0.13 -13.77
C PRO A 79 -9.32 0.53 -12.31
N ALA A 80 -8.93 1.78 -12.06
CA ALA A 80 -8.70 2.29 -10.71
C ALA A 80 -9.96 2.19 -9.83
N THR A 81 -11.12 2.32 -10.45
CA THR A 81 -12.44 2.11 -9.82
C THR A 81 -12.60 0.70 -9.28
N LEU A 82 -12.13 -0.32 -10.02
CA LEU A 82 -12.18 -1.72 -9.61
C LEU A 82 -11.24 -1.98 -8.43
N ALA A 83 -10.01 -1.45 -8.50
CA ALA A 83 -9.05 -1.52 -7.41
C ALA A 83 -9.64 -0.92 -6.11
N ARG A 84 -10.26 0.27 -6.20
CA ARG A 84 -10.92 0.90 -5.04
C ARG A 84 -12.12 0.13 -4.52
N LYS A 85 -12.92 -0.49 -5.39
CA LYS A 85 -14.04 -1.35 -4.98
C LYS A 85 -13.55 -2.55 -4.18
N LEU A 86 -12.45 -3.20 -4.60
CA LEU A 86 -11.80 -4.24 -3.83
C LEU A 86 -11.43 -3.74 -2.43
N GLY A 87 -10.72 -2.61 -2.34
CA GLY A 87 -10.35 -2.00 -1.06
C GLY A 87 -11.55 -1.69 -0.16
N ALA A 88 -12.63 -1.14 -0.73
CA ALA A 88 -13.86 -0.84 0.00
C ALA A 88 -14.52 -2.11 0.56
N VAL A 89 -14.64 -3.18 -0.25
CA VAL A 89 -15.21 -4.46 0.19
C VAL A 89 -14.36 -5.07 1.31
N LEU A 90 -13.04 -5.05 1.20
CA LEU A 90 -12.13 -5.53 2.24
C LEU A 90 -12.31 -4.75 3.55
N LEU A 91 -12.38 -3.42 3.50
CA LEU A 91 -12.64 -2.60 4.69
C LEU A 91 -14.02 -2.88 5.29
N THR A 92 -15.07 -2.98 4.48
CA THR A 92 -16.42 -3.27 4.96
C THR A 92 -16.49 -4.65 5.64
N ASN A 93 -15.88 -5.68 5.05
CA ASN A 93 -15.79 -7.01 5.66
C ASN A 93 -14.96 -6.99 6.96
N SER A 94 -13.88 -6.22 6.99
CA SER A 94 -13.05 -6.05 8.18
C SER A 94 -13.82 -5.39 9.33
N MET A 95 -14.65 -4.40 9.02
CA MET A 95 -15.53 -3.72 9.98
C MET A 95 -16.65 -4.63 10.48
N SER A 96 -17.28 -5.42 9.60
CA SER A 96 -18.40 -6.30 9.96
C SER A 96 -17.96 -7.46 10.88
N LYS A 97 -16.77 -8.02 10.67
CA LYS A 97 -16.22 -9.11 11.50
C LYS A 97 -15.96 -8.68 12.95
N ARG A 98 -15.82 -7.38 13.22
CA ARG A 98 -15.58 -6.82 14.56
C ARG A 98 -16.60 -5.72 14.84
N HIS A 99 -17.81 -6.10 15.29
CA HIS A 99 -18.94 -5.23 15.70
C HIS A 99 -18.63 -4.01 16.60
N LYS A 100 -17.39 -3.86 17.12
CA LYS A 100 -16.96 -2.77 18.02
C LYS A 100 -15.71 -2.01 17.57
N ILE A 101 -15.14 -2.29 16.40
CA ILE A 101 -13.91 -1.62 15.95
C ILE A 101 -14.25 -0.46 15.02
N ARG A 102 -13.87 0.75 15.45
CA ARG A 102 -13.76 1.91 14.57
C ARG A 102 -12.36 1.88 13.97
N PHE A 103 -12.29 1.75 12.64
CA PHE A 103 -11.06 1.87 11.85
C PHE A 103 -10.57 3.33 11.85
N LYS A 104 -10.07 3.79 13.00
CA LYS A 104 -9.71 5.19 13.22
C LYS A 104 -8.44 5.58 12.47
N SER A 105 -7.59 4.59 12.17
CA SER A 105 -6.33 4.81 11.48
C SER A 105 -6.45 4.81 9.97
N TYR A 106 -7.53 4.26 9.39
CA TYR A 106 -7.77 4.35 7.95
C TYR A 106 -7.81 5.83 7.51
N ASP A 107 -6.99 6.18 6.53
CA ASP A 107 -6.93 7.54 5.97
C ASP A 107 -7.50 7.57 4.54
N ARG A 108 -6.89 6.83 3.60
CA ARG A 108 -7.28 6.86 2.18
C ARG A 108 -6.79 5.65 1.39
N PHE A 109 -7.27 5.55 0.15
CA PHE A 109 -6.75 4.63 -0.86
C PHE A 109 -5.75 5.31 -1.81
N PHE A 110 -4.92 4.53 -2.48
CA PHE A 110 -4.11 4.95 -3.61
C PHE A 110 -4.27 3.92 -4.74
N PRO A 111 -4.91 4.28 -5.88
CA PRO A 111 -5.53 5.58 -6.18
C PRO A 111 -6.75 5.88 -5.28
N ASN A 112 -7.02 7.16 -5.01
CA ASN A 112 -8.21 7.64 -4.27
C ASN A 112 -9.27 8.33 -5.15
N GLN A 113 -9.03 8.52 -6.45
CA GLN A 113 -10.03 9.04 -7.38
C GLN A 113 -10.44 7.99 -8.40
N ASP A 114 -11.61 8.18 -9.04
CA ASP A 114 -12.14 7.26 -10.06
C ASP A 114 -11.69 7.66 -11.47
N THR A 115 -11.54 8.97 -11.69
CA THR A 115 -11.11 9.56 -12.96
C THR A 115 -9.97 10.54 -12.71
N LEU A 116 -9.11 10.76 -13.70
CA LEU A 116 -8.08 11.79 -13.56
C LEU A 116 -8.70 13.19 -13.61
N PRO A 117 -8.23 14.14 -12.79
CA PRO A 117 -8.61 15.53 -12.95
C PRO A 117 -8.17 16.04 -14.33
N LYS A 118 -8.98 16.91 -14.96
CA LYS A 118 -8.70 17.52 -16.27
C LYS A 118 -7.30 18.16 -16.35
N SER A 119 -6.76 18.58 -15.21
CA SER A 119 -5.37 18.96 -15.02
C SER A 119 -4.84 18.34 -13.73
N GLY A 120 -3.94 17.36 -13.82
CA GLY A 120 -3.23 16.79 -12.68
C GLY A 120 -2.88 15.32 -12.83
N PHE A 121 -2.11 14.80 -11.87
CA PHE A 121 -1.61 13.42 -11.88
C PHE A 121 -2.29 12.53 -10.83
N GLY A 122 -3.30 13.06 -10.12
CA GLY A 122 -3.91 12.39 -8.98
C GLY A 122 -3.11 12.55 -7.70
N ASN A 123 -3.19 11.55 -6.81
CA ASN A 123 -2.55 11.57 -5.49
C ASN A 123 -1.25 10.77 -5.47
N LEU A 124 -0.21 11.38 -4.92
CA LEU A 124 1.14 10.82 -4.83
C LEU A 124 1.25 9.92 -3.59
N ILE A 125 1.76 8.70 -3.76
CA ILE A 125 2.23 7.85 -2.66
C ILE A 125 3.76 7.78 -2.67
N ALA A 126 4.39 7.89 -1.50
CA ALA A 126 5.85 7.77 -1.40
C ALA A 126 6.30 6.33 -1.68
N LEU A 127 7.43 6.16 -2.35
CA LEU A 127 8.01 4.84 -2.57
C LEU A 127 8.60 4.28 -1.27
N PRO A 128 8.49 2.95 -1.06
CA PRO A 128 9.24 2.26 -0.02
C PRO A 128 10.75 2.36 -0.21
N PHE A 129 11.50 2.07 0.86
CA PHE A 129 12.95 1.88 0.90
C PHE A 129 13.83 3.12 0.86
N GLN A 130 13.30 4.30 1.19
CA GLN A 130 14.14 5.48 1.36
C GLN A 130 15.17 5.25 2.49
N ARG A 131 16.47 5.48 2.21
CA ARG A 131 17.58 5.09 3.11
C ARG A 131 17.47 5.63 4.54
N GLU A 132 17.12 6.89 4.70
CA GLU A 132 17.10 7.55 6.01
C GLU A 132 15.93 7.04 6.87
N ALA A 133 14.80 6.70 6.25
CA ALA A 133 13.71 6.00 6.93
C ALA A 133 14.13 4.56 7.30
N ARG A 134 14.80 3.85 6.39
CA ARG A 134 15.29 2.47 6.63
C ARG A 134 16.29 2.36 7.77
N LYS A 135 17.14 3.38 8.00
CA LYS A 135 18.02 3.43 9.19
C LYS A 135 17.24 3.30 10.51
N LYS A 136 15.95 3.64 10.52
CA LYS A 136 15.03 3.52 11.65
C LYS A 136 14.07 2.34 11.53
N GLN A 137 14.34 1.38 10.63
CA GLN A 137 13.46 0.25 10.30
C GLN A 137 12.07 0.69 9.81
N ASN A 138 11.99 1.86 9.19
CA ASN A 138 10.78 2.39 8.54
C ASN A 138 10.93 2.33 7.03
N SER A 139 9.81 2.48 6.32
CA SER A 139 9.78 2.33 4.86
C SER A 139 10.28 0.96 4.41
N GLU A 140 9.89 -0.07 5.15
CA GLU A 140 10.24 -1.47 4.93
C GLU A 140 8.96 -2.32 4.99
N PHE A 141 8.92 -3.38 4.20
CA PHE A 141 7.91 -4.41 4.35
C PHE A 141 8.14 -5.20 5.63
N ILE A 142 7.04 -5.50 6.31
CA ILE A 142 7.02 -6.11 7.63
C ILE A 142 6.10 -7.33 7.64
N ASN A 143 6.41 -8.29 8.52
CA ASN A 143 5.60 -9.47 8.74
C ASN A 143 4.41 -9.20 9.67
N GLU A 144 3.64 -10.24 9.97
CA GLU A 144 2.46 -10.21 10.85
C GLU A 144 2.77 -9.78 12.29
N ASN A 145 4.04 -9.89 12.71
CA ASN A 145 4.53 -9.43 14.00
C ASN A 145 5.09 -7.99 13.93
N PHE A 146 4.89 -7.30 12.80
CA PHE A 146 5.38 -5.96 12.49
C PHE A 146 6.91 -5.82 12.52
N VAL A 147 7.61 -6.93 12.28
CA VAL A 147 9.07 -6.98 12.17
C VAL A 147 9.45 -6.92 10.69
N SER A 148 10.45 -6.09 10.35
CA SER A 148 10.96 -6.02 8.98
C SER A 148 11.44 -7.37 8.48
N TYR A 149 11.09 -7.71 7.24
CA TYR A 149 11.70 -8.86 6.58
C TYR A 149 13.22 -8.67 6.44
N PRO A 150 14.05 -9.68 6.78
CA PRO A 150 15.51 -9.54 6.68
C PRO A 150 15.99 -9.22 5.26
N ASP A 151 15.37 -9.86 4.26
CA ASP A 151 15.59 -9.59 2.85
C ASP A 151 14.32 -9.01 2.22
N GLN A 152 14.31 -7.69 2.11
CA GLN A 152 13.21 -6.91 1.53
C GLN A 152 12.99 -7.21 0.04
N TRP A 153 14.06 -7.52 -0.70
CA TRP A 153 13.98 -7.77 -2.14
C TRP A 153 13.48 -9.19 -2.41
N ALA A 154 13.97 -10.17 -1.66
CA ALA A 154 13.44 -11.53 -1.71
C ALA A 154 11.95 -11.55 -1.36
N PHE A 155 11.54 -10.83 -0.30
CA PHE A 155 10.13 -10.68 0.04
C PHE A 155 9.32 -10.06 -1.11
N LEU A 156 9.75 -8.90 -1.63
CA LEU A 156 9.05 -8.22 -2.72
C LEU A 156 8.90 -9.11 -3.96
N SER A 157 9.94 -9.88 -4.31
CA SER A 157 9.91 -10.83 -5.44
C SER A 157 8.98 -12.02 -5.22
N SER A 158 8.63 -12.32 -3.97
CA SER A 158 7.75 -13.43 -3.61
C SER A 158 6.26 -13.05 -3.63
N ILE A 159 5.94 -11.76 -3.70
CA ILE A 159 4.55 -11.29 -3.67
C ILE A 159 3.83 -11.72 -4.96
N LYS A 160 2.72 -12.44 -4.77
CA LYS A 160 1.86 -12.84 -5.89
C LYS A 160 1.03 -11.65 -6.36
N CYS A 161 1.12 -11.34 -7.65
CA CYS A 161 0.18 -10.41 -8.29
C CYS A 161 -1.16 -11.10 -8.56
N MET A 162 -2.25 -10.36 -8.36
CA MET A 162 -3.59 -10.83 -8.72
C MET A 162 -3.83 -10.70 -10.22
N ARG A 163 -4.50 -11.70 -10.80
CA ARG A 163 -4.98 -11.68 -12.19
C ARG A 163 -6.45 -11.29 -12.23
N GLN A 164 -6.82 -10.55 -13.27
CA GLN A 164 -8.23 -10.35 -13.59
C GLN A 164 -8.73 -11.60 -14.33
N SER A 165 -9.62 -12.36 -13.70
CA SER A 165 -10.31 -13.51 -14.32
C SER A 165 -11.56 -13.08 -15.06
#